data_AF-A0AAW2RGB2-F1
#
_entry.id   AF-A0AAW2RGB2-F1
#
_cell.length_a   1.000
_cell.length_b   1.000
_cell.length_c   1.000
_cell.angle_alpha   90.00
_cell.angle_beta   90.00
_cell.angle_gamma   90.00
#
_symmetry.space_group_name_H-M   'P 1'
#
loop_
_entity.id
_entity.type
_entity.pdbx_description
1 polymer ?
#
loop_
_entity_poly.entity_id
_entity_poly.type
_entity_poly.pdbx_seq_one_letter_code
_entity_poly.pdbx_strand_id
1 'polypeptide(L)'
;MPRKEEATQQQQLTAAKRAYNAAVNEGNRQEEARWANVIGDILKNRGEYVEALRWLRKDYEVSLKYLPDKQLLATCQSWANYTCASSITMTP
;
A
#
# COMPACT_ATOMS: atom_id res chain seq x y z
N MET A 1 -7.52 23.66 8.48
CA MET A 1 -7.07 24.32 7.23
C MET A 1 -6.61 23.23 6.26
N PRO A 2 -7.47 22.63 5.41
CA PRO A 2 -7.17 21.35 4.75
C PRO A 2 -6.44 21.45 3.39
N ARG A 3 -6.18 22.65 2.84
CA ARG A 3 -5.60 22.79 1.49
C ARG A 3 -4.10 22.51 1.37
N LYS A 4 -3.34 22.48 2.47
CA LYS A 4 -1.88 22.28 2.43
C LYS A 4 -1.49 20.80 2.44
N GLU A 5 -2.15 19.97 3.24
CA GLU A 5 -1.85 18.54 3.36
C GLU A 5 -2.14 17.76 2.07
N GLU A 6 -3.24 18.05 1.36
CA GLU A 6 -3.56 17.39 0.09
C GLU A 6 -2.51 17.67 -1.00
N ALA A 7 -2.00 18.91 -1.06
CA ALA A 7 -0.95 19.28 -2.00
C ALA A 7 0.38 18.58 -1.67
N THR A 8 0.70 18.43 -0.39
CA THR A 8 1.89 17.69 0.06
C THR A 8 1.76 16.19 -0.24
N GLN A 9 0.59 15.60 -0.01
CA GLN A 9 0.30 14.19 -0.33
C GLN A 9 0.39 13.93 -1.85
N GLN A 10 -0.12 14.83 -2.69
CA GLN A 10 -0.01 14.70 -4.14
C GLN A 10 1.44 14.77 -4.63
N GLN A 11 2.26 15.65 -4.04
CA GLN A 11 3.69 15.71 -4.32
C GLN A 11 4.41 14.41 -3.89
N GLN A 12 4.11 13.92 -2.68
CA GLN A 12 4.65 12.65 -2.17
C GLN A 12 4.26 11.47 -3.05
N LEU A 13 3.01 11.40 -3.50
CA LEU A 13 2.51 10.35 -4.40
C LEU A 13 3.25 10.37 -5.75
N THR A 14 3.51 11.57 -6.27
CA THR A 14 4.24 11.74 -7.54
C THR A 14 5.71 11.31 -7.39
N ALA A 15 6.35 11.68 -6.28
CA ALA A 15 7.71 11.25 -5.97
C ALA A 15 7.80 9.73 -5.77
N ALA A 16 6.86 9.14 -5.02
CA ALA A 16 6.81 7.70 -4.77
C ALA A 16 6.59 6.90 -6.07
N LYS A 17 5.73 7.36 -6.98
CA LYS A 17 5.55 6.74 -8.31
C LYS A 17 6.83 6.78 -9.16
N ARG A 18 7.60 7.87 -9.10
CA ARG A 18 8.89 7.96 -9.79
C ARG A 18 9.90 6.97 -9.22
N ALA A 19 9.97 6.88 -7.89
CA ALA A 19 10.87 5.97 -7.22
C ALA A 19 10.48 4.49 -7.44
N TYR A 20 9.19 4.17 -7.49
CA TYR A 20 8.68 2.86 -7.91
C TYR A 20 9.16 2.50 -9.32
N ASN A 21 9.02 3.41 -10.29
CA ASN A 21 9.49 3.16 -11.66
C ASN A 21 11.02 3.00 -11.73
N ALA A 22 11.77 3.76 -10.94
CA ALA A 22 13.23 3.60 -10.83
C ALA A 22 13.58 2.20 -10.30
N ALA A 23 12.93 1.75 -9.21
CA ALA A 23 13.14 0.41 -8.65
C ALA A 23 12.78 -0.71 -9.64
N VAL A 24 11.71 -0.54 -10.43
CA VAL A 24 11.33 -1.47 -11.50
C VAL A 24 12.40 -1.53 -12.60
N ASN A 25 12.95 -0.38 -13.00
CA ASN A 25 14.00 -0.29 -14.01
C ASN A 25 15.34 -0.87 -13.53
N GLU A 26 15.66 -0.68 -12.25
CA GLU A 26 16.84 -1.26 -11.60
C GLU A 26 16.69 -2.77 -11.35
N GLY A 27 15.47 -3.31 -11.47
CA GLY A 27 15.16 -4.71 -11.16
C GLY A 27 15.17 -5.01 -9.66
N ASN A 28 15.16 -3.98 -8.80
CA ASN A 28 15.15 -4.15 -7.36
C ASN A 28 13.71 -4.38 -6.86
N ARG A 29 13.37 -5.66 -6.72
CA ARG A 29 12.03 -6.12 -6.33
C ARG A 29 11.68 -5.79 -4.89
N GLN A 30 12.68 -5.67 -3.99
CA GLN A 30 12.44 -5.27 -2.61
C GLN A 30 12.02 -3.79 -2.53
N GLU A 31 12.72 -2.92 -3.27
CA GLU A 31 12.35 -1.51 -3.35
C GLU A 31 11.02 -1.31 -4.10
N GLU A 32 10.73 -2.13 -5.13
CA GLU A 32 9.44 -2.12 -5.83
C GLU A 32 8.26 -2.32 -4.85
N ALA A 33 8.35 -3.35 -3.99
CA ALA A 33 7.37 -3.62 -2.95
C ALA A 33 7.25 -2.44 -1.97
N ARG A 34 8.39 -1.99 -1.42
CA ARG A 34 8.43 -0.88 -0.47
C ARG A 34 7.74 0.38 -1.00
N TRP A 35 8.03 0.77 -2.25
CA TRP A 35 7.39 1.94 -2.86
C TRP A 35 5.90 1.72 -3.14
N ALA A 36 5.47 0.52 -3.53
CA ALA A 36 4.06 0.20 -3.71
C ALA A 36 3.26 0.32 -2.40
N ASN A 37 3.83 -0.10 -1.27
CA ASN A 37 3.24 0.09 0.06
C ASN A 37 3.09 1.58 0.42
N VAL A 38 4.14 2.38 0.23
CA VAL A 38 4.11 3.83 0.48
C VAL A 38 3.04 4.54 -0.37
N ILE A 39 2.89 4.15 -1.63
CA ILE A 39 1.83 4.70 -2.51
C ILE A 39 0.44 4.31 -1.97
N GLY A 40 0.26 3.07 -1.53
CA GLY A 40 -0.99 2.59 -0.94
C GLY A 40 -1.39 3.36 0.32
N ASP A 41 -0.46 3.64 1.22
CA ASP A 41 -0.74 4.40 2.45
C ASP A 41 -1.06 5.88 2.18
N ILE A 42 -0.39 6.51 1.20
CA ILE A 42 -0.74 7.88 0.79
C ILE A 42 -2.17 7.94 0.23
N LEU A 43 -2.56 6.95 -0.59
CA LEU A 43 -3.92 6.86 -1.15
C LEU A 43 -4.97 6.58 -0.08
N LYS A 44 -4.67 5.77 0.94
CA LYS A 44 -5.54 5.57 2.11
C LYS A 44 -5.78 6.89 2.85
N ASN A 45 -4.72 7.65 3.10
CA ASN A 45 -4.82 8.95 3.77
C ASN A 45 -5.62 9.98 2.96
N ARG A 46 -5.67 9.82 1.64
CA ARG A 46 -6.47 10.66 0.73
C ARG A 46 -7.94 10.23 0.62
N GLY A 47 -8.28 9.02 1.08
CA GLY A 47 -9.61 8.43 0.94
C GLY A 47 -9.84 7.65 -0.36
N GLU A 48 -8.80 7.46 -1.18
CA GLU A 48 -8.85 6.68 -2.42
C GLU A 48 -8.55 5.20 -2.16
N TYR A 49 -9.41 4.56 -1.37
CA TYR A 49 -9.21 3.19 -0.90
C TYR A 49 -9.13 2.14 -2.02
N VAL A 50 -9.89 2.33 -3.11
CA VAL A 50 -9.90 1.38 -4.23
C VAL A 50 -8.54 1.36 -4.94
N GLU A 51 -7.95 2.53 -5.19
CA GLU A 51 -6.60 2.59 -5.77
C GLU A 51 -5.55 2.07 -4.78
N ALA A 52 -5.68 2.40 -3.49
CA ALA A 52 -4.77 1.92 -2.46
C ALA A 52 -4.71 0.38 -2.41
N LEU A 53 -5.85 -0.29 -2.47
CA LEU A 53 -5.93 -1.75 -2.47
C LEU A 53 -5.25 -2.37 -3.69
N ARG A 54 -5.31 -1.72 -4.86
CA ARG A 54 -4.60 -2.19 -6.07
C ARG A 54 -3.08 -2.13 -5.88
N TRP A 55 -2.58 -1.06 -5.27
CA TRP A 55 -1.14 -0.91 -4.97
C TRP A 55 -0.67 -1.89 -3.90
N LEU A 56 -1.44 -2.06 -2.82
CA LEU A 56 -1.15 -3.03 -1.77
C LEU A 56 -1.16 -4.48 -2.30
N ARG A 57 -2.05 -4.81 -3.23
CA ARG A 57 -2.04 -6.12 -3.89
C ARG A 57 -0.75 -6.35 -4.67
N LYS A 58 -0.25 -5.32 -5.35
CA LYS A 58 1.00 -5.43 -6.12
C LYS A 58 2.21 -5.60 -5.21
N ASP A 59 2.26 -4.85 -4.11
CA ASP A 59 3.25 -5.06 -3.04
C ASP A 59 3.24 -6.50 -2.51
N TYR A 60 2.04 -7.04 -2.25
CA TYR A 60 1.87 -8.40 -1.76
C TYR A 60 2.35 -9.45 -2.78
N GLU A 61 2.02 -9.30 -4.06
CA GLU A 61 2.47 -10.23 -5.12
C GLU A 61 3.99 -10.22 -5.31
N VAL A 62 4.63 -9.06 -5.18
CA VAL A 62 6.09 -8.94 -5.24
C VAL A 62 6.73 -9.54 -3.99
N SER A 63 6.20 -9.21 -2.81
CA SER A 63 6.69 -9.75 -1.54
C SER A 63 6.58 -11.29 -1.48
N LEU A 64 5.47 -11.86 -1.93
CA LEU A 64 5.27 -13.30 -2.01
C LEU A 64 6.27 -14.00 -2.94
N LYS A 65 6.63 -13.39 -4.07
CA LYS A 65 7.52 -13.99 -5.06
C LYS A 65 8.99 -13.91 -4.68
N TYR A 66 9.38 -12.84 -3.97
CA TYR A 66 10.80 -12.52 -3.76
C TYR A 66 11.26 -12.61 -2.31
N LEU A 67 10.35 -12.64 -1.33
CA LEU A 67 10.69 -12.79 0.09
C LEU A 67 10.05 -14.06 0.65
N PRO A 68 10.81 -15.18 0.74
CA PRO A 68 10.25 -16.48 1.12
C PRO A 68 9.89 -16.61 2.61
N ASP A 69 10.32 -15.70 3.49
CA ASP A 69 9.97 -15.82 4.91
C ASP A 69 10.01 -14.47 5.63
N LYS A 70 8.98 -14.22 6.44
CA LYS A 70 8.96 -13.26 7.56
C LYS A 70 8.95 -11.74 7.33
N GLN A 71 9.16 -11.23 6.12
CA GLN A 71 9.05 -9.78 5.83
C GLN A 71 7.68 -9.37 5.28
N LEU A 72 6.61 -10.11 5.62
CA LEU A 72 5.22 -9.67 5.48
C LEU A 72 4.90 -8.54 6.50
N LEU A 73 5.83 -7.59 6.62
CA LEU A 73 5.84 -6.52 7.59
C LEU A 73 4.77 -5.49 7.19
N ALA A 74 3.89 -5.23 8.16
CA ALA A 74 2.89 -4.15 8.20
C ALA A 74 1.70 -4.19 7.24
N THR A 75 1.78 -4.72 6.02
CA THR A 75 0.65 -4.63 5.07
C THR A 75 -0.57 -5.45 5.48
N CYS A 76 -0.39 -6.65 6.07
CA CYS A 76 -1.50 -7.48 6.54
C CYS A 76 -2.11 -7.02 7.88
N GLN A 77 -1.40 -6.26 8.71
CA GLN A 77 -1.95 -5.76 9.98
C GLN A 77 -3.10 -4.76 9.76
N SER A 78 -3.14 -4.09 8.60
CA SER A 78 -4.29 -3.27 8.21
C SER A 78 -5.49 -4.11 7.73
N TRP A 79 -5.29 -5.29 7.13
CA TRP A 79 -6.38 -6.10 6.58
C TRP A 79 -7.17 -6.85 7.66
N ALA A 80 -6.50 -7.31 8.73
CA ALA A 80 -7.13 -8.02 9.83
C ALA A 80 -8.23 -7.20 10.53
N ASN A 81 -8.11 -5.87 10.52
CA ASN A 81 -9.10 -4.99 11.14
C ASN A 81 -10.32 -4.70 10.23
N TYR A 82 -10.21 -4.87 8.91
CA TYR A 82 -11.35 -4.66 8.00
C TYR A 82 -12.19 -5.94 7.82
N THR A 83 -11.62 -7.13 8.02
CA THR A 83 -12.35 -8.40 7.81
C THR A 83 -13.02 -8.95 9.07
N CYS A 84 -12.65 -8.52 10.28
CA CYS A 84 -13.31 -8.98 11.52
C CYS A 84 -14.59 -8.22 11.89
N ALA A 85 -14.89 -7.07 11.25
CA ALA A 85 -16.12 -6.32 11.53
C ALA A 85 -17.36 -6.87 10.80
N SER A 86 -17.20 -7.71 9.76
CA SER A 86 -18.32 -8.25 8.98
C SER A 86 -18.87 -9.58 9.48
N SER A 87 -18.39 -10.10 10.62
CA SER A 87 -18.86 -11.38 11.19
C SER A 87 -19.81 -11.24 12.38
N ILE A 88 -20.29 -10.03 12.74
CA ILE A 88 -21.15 -9.80 13.93
C ILE A 88 -22.65 -9.65 13.58
N THR A 89 -23.12 -10.02 12.38
CA THR A 89 -24.57 -10.06 12.12
C THR A 89 -25.00 -11.28 11.32
N MET A 90 -24.98 -12.46 11.94
CA MET A 90 -26.01 -13.48 11.70
C MET A 90 -25.93 -14.60 12.75
N THR A 91 -26.82 -14.53 13.75
CA THR A 91 -27.58 -15.65 14.37
C THR A 91 -28.21 -15.19 15.70
N PRO A 92 -29.55 -15.13 15.82
CA PRO A 92 -30.25 -15.79 16.93
C PRO A 92 -30.25 -17.32 16.75
#